data_AF-C0VZX0-F1
#
_entry.id   AF-C0VZX0-F1
#
_cell.length_a   1.000
_cell.length_b   1.000
_cell.length_c   1.000
_cell.angle_alpha   90.00
_cell.angle_beta   90.00
_cell.angle_gamma   90.00
#
_symmetry.space_group_name_H-M   'P 1'
#
loop_
_entity.id
_entity.type
_entity.pdbx_description
1 polymer ?
#
loop_
_entity_poly.entity_id
_entity_poly.type
_entity_poly.pdbx_seq_one_letter_code
_entity_poly.pdbx_strand_id
1 'polypeptide(L)'
;MRVFIPATLEDLFLEKVPARQAVVPEVTLTGAEAVEVADFEATEDASILSLELLRETEQKPARRVVLAADVKNPDEVLNGLNWNKVKAILVDGPEAEPFVETVYAAQTQDEADEAVSEVLEYILEWYALEEKKLLQRLVKTEV
;
A
#
# COMPACT_ATOMS: atom_id res chain seq x y z
N MET A 1 5.00 -13.90 10.82
CA MET A 1 4.79 -12.48 11.14
C MET A 1 4.13 -11.82 9.96
N ARG A 2 3.30 -10.80 10.22
CA ARG A 2 2.72 -9.98 9.17
C ARG A 2 3.67 -8.85 8.82
N VAL A 3 3.72 -8.50 7.53
CA VAL A 3 4.45 -7.36 7.00
C VAL A 3 3.57 -6.63 5.98
N PHE A 4 3.85 -5.35 5.78
CA PHE A 4 3.12 -4.47 4.88
C PHE A 4 4.07 -3.99 3.78
N ILE A 5 3.73 -4.26 2.52
CA ILE A 5 4.62 -4.06 1.38
C ILE A 5 4.03 -2.95 0.50
N PRO A 6 4.75 -1.84 0.28
CA PRO A 6 4.30 -0.80 -0.63
C PRO A 6 4.27 -1.33 -2.07
N ALA A 7 3.18 -1.04 -2.76
CA ALA A 7 2.94 -1.48 -4.12
C ALA A 7 2.23 -0.40 -4.94
N THR A 8 2.05 -0.71 -6.22
CA THR A 8 1.27 0.04 -7.20
C THR A 8 0.20 -0.89 -7.78
N LEU A 9 -0.78 -0.36 -8.54
CA LEU A 9 -1.77 -1.23 -9.19
C LEU A 9 -1.13 -2.05 -10.32
N GLU A 10 -0.10 -1.52 -10.98
CA GLU A 10 0.67 -2.23 -12.00
C GLU A 10 1.39 -3.46 -11.45
N ASP A 11 1.87 -3.40 -10.20
CA ASP A 11 2.51 -4.53 -9.54
C ASP A 11 1.57 -5.74 -9.44
N LEU A 12 0.25 -5.51 -9.40
CA LEU A 12 -0.72 -6.60 -9.37
C LEU A 12 -0.64 -7.47 -10.63
N PHE A 13 -0.09 -7.00 -11.75
CA PHE A 13 0.05 -7.80 -12.97
C PHE A 13 1.28 -8.71 -12.99
N LEU A 14 2.20 -8.53 -12.04
CA LEU A 14 3.44 -9.30 -11.98
C LEU A 14 3.19 -10.74 -11.50
N GLU A 15 4.04 -11.65 -11.95
CA GLU A 15 4.02 -13.07 -11.56
C GLU A 15 4.32 -13.26 -10.07
N LYS A 16 5.18 -12.40 -9.51
CA LYS A 16 5.57 -12.35 -8.10
C LYS A 16 5.33 -10.97 -7.53
N VAL A 17 5.19 -10.90 -6.21
CA VAL A 17 5.21 -9.65 -5.47
C VAL A 17 6.59 -9.00 -5.67
N PRO A 18 6.66 -7.69 -5.98
CA PRO A 18 7.92 -6.97 -6.11
C PRO A 18 8.84 -7.13 -4.91
N ALA A 19 10.14 -7.20 -5.18
CA ALA A 19 11.16 -7.16 -4.14
C ALA A 19 11.33 -5.73 -3.62
N ARG A 20 10.78 -5.44 -2.45
CA ARG A 20 10.85 -4.12 -1.80
C ARG A 20 11.02 -4.25 -0.29
N GLN A 21 11.48 -3.17 0.34
CA GLN A 21 11.50 -3.08 1.79
C GLN A 21 10.05 -3.11 2.30
N ALA A 22 9.76 -4.06 3.19
CA ALA A 22 8.48 -4.14 3.86
C ALA A 22 8.52 -3.40 5.20
N VAL A 23 7.38 -2.86 5.61
CA VAL A 23 7.15 -2.32 6.95
C VAL A 23 6.72 -3.46 7.87
N VAL A 24 7.31 -3.51 9.06
CA VAL A 24 7.04 -4.53 10.07
C VAL A 24 6.32 -3.86 11.25
N PRO A 25 5.14 -4.33 11.66
CA PRO A 25 4.43 -3.80 12.83
C PRO A 25 5.28 -3.85 14.11
N GLU A 26 5.39 -2.71 14.79
CA GLU A 26 6.10 -2.60 16.06
C GLU A 26 5.16 -2.85 17.25
N VAL A 27 4.95 -4.13 17.58
CA VAL A 27 4.11 -4.50 18.71
C VAL A 27 4.85 -4.31 20.04
N THR A 28 4.64 -3.16 20.69
CA THR A 28 5.27 -2.82 21.98
C THR A 28 4.50 -3.33 23.20
N LEU A 29 3.20 -3.62 23.04
CA LEU A 29 2.30 -4.10 24.09
C LEU A 29 1.69 -5.46 23.73
N THR A 30 1.28 -6.22 24.74
CA THR A 30 0.64 -7.53 24.54
C THR A 30 -0.88 -7.40 24.47
N GLY A 31 -1.51 -7.94 23.44
CA GLY A 31 -2.97 -8.00 23.30
C GLY A 31 -3.41 -7.93 21.85
N ALA A 32 -4.62 -8.42 21.53
CA ALA A 32 -5.14 -8.38 20.16
C ALA A 32 -5.29 -6.93 19.65
N GLU A 33 -5.81 -6.04 20.50
CA GLU A 33 -5.94 -4.60 20.20
C GLU A 33 -4.59 -3.93 19.91
N ALA A 34 -3.56 -4.24 20.71
CA ALA A 34 -2.21 -3.70 20.48
C ALA A 34 -1.61 -4.17 19.15
N VAL A 35 -1.93 -5.39 18.71
CA VAL A 35 -1.52 -5.90 17.39
C VAL A 35 -2.28 -5.19 16.28
N GLU A 36 -3.58 -4.94 16.45
CA GLU A 36 -4.39 -4.21 15.46
C GLU A 36 -3.91 -2.77 15.27
N VAL A 37 -3.57 -2.07 16.36
CA VAL A 37 -2.99 -0.72 16.29
C VAL A 37 -1.65 -0.73 15.55
N ALA A 38 -0.75 -1.67 15.88
CA ALA A 38 0.55 -1.77 15.20
C ALA A 38 0.42 -2.15 13.72
N ASP A 39 -0.56 -3.01 13.36
CA ASP A 39 -0.87 -3.35 11.96
C ASP A 39 -1.41 -2.11 11.21
N PHE A 40 -2.20 -1.26 11.87
CA PHE A 40 -2.72 -0.02 11.30
C PHE A 40 -1.60 1.00 11.06
N GLU A 41 -0.76 1.29 12.06
CA GLU A 41 0.39 2.19 11.94
C GLU A 41 1.35 1.73 10.83
N ALA A 42 1.66 0.43 10.76
CA ALA A 42 2.49 -0.12 9.69
C ALA A 42 1.84 -0.03 8.29
N THR A 43 0.50 -0.03 8.22
CA THR A 43 -0.22 0.20 6.98
C THR A 43 -0.10 1.66 6.54
N GLU A 44 -0.21 2.62 7.47
CA GLU A 44 -0.01 4.05 7.18
C GLU A 44 1.39 4.31 6.65
N ASP A 45 2.43 3.81 7.32
CA ASP A 45 3.83 3.92 6.89
C ASP A 45 4.05 3.31 5.50
N ALA A 46 3.51 2.12 5.24
CA ALA A 46 3.60 1.49 3.93
C ALA A 46 2.81 2.26 2.85
N SER A 47 1.74 2.97 3.23
CA SER A 47 0.96 3.79 2.31
C SER A 47 1.74 5.05 1.88
N ILE A 48 2.54 5.63 2.77
CA ILE A 48 3.45 6.75 2.44
C ILE A 48 4.51 6.27 1.43
N LEU A 49 5.11 5.10 1.66
CA LEU A 49 6.05 4.51 0.71
C LEU A 49 5.39 4.16 -0.64
N SER A 50 4.09 3.83 -0.65
CA SER A 50 3.33 3.63 -1.88
C SER A 50 3.16 4.94 -2.68
N LEU A 51 2.94 6.07 -1.99
CA LEU A 51 2.90 7.40 -2.65
C LEU A 51 4.21 7.73 -3.34
N GLU A 52 5.35 7.40 -2.73
CA GLU A 52 6.67 7.58 -3.35
C GLU A 52 6.79 6.77 -4.66
N LEU A 53 6.37 5.50 -4.67
CA LEU A 53 6.39 4.65 -5.86
C LEU A 53 5.49 5.18 -6.99
N LEU A 54 4.30 5.68 -6.64
CA LEU A 54 3.35 6.20 -7.62
C LEU A 54 3.86 7.50 -8.25
N ARG A 55 4.54 8.35 -7.48
CA ARG A 55 5.20 9.56 -7.99
C ARG A 55 6.26 9.25 -9.04
N GLU A 56 6.98 8.13 -8.90
CA GLU A 56 8.01 7.70 -9.87
C GLU A 56 7.42 7.13 -11.16
N THR A 57 6.21 6.56 -11.08
CA THR A 57 5.60 5.80 -12.19
C THR A 57 4.53 6.60 -12.95
N GLU A 58 4.09 7.75 -12.43
CA GLU A 58 2.98 8.55 -12.96
C GLU A 58 1.72 7.69 -13.25
N GLN A 59 1.53 6.62 -12.48
CA GLN A 59 0.51 5.60 -12.73
C GLN A 59 -0.90 6.17 -12.55
N LYS A 60 -1.80 5.85 -13.50
CA LYS A 60 -3.24 6.13 -13.39
C LYS A 60 -4.10 4.85 -13.37
N PRO A 61 -5.16 4.78 -12.55
CA PRO A 61 -5.56 5.77 -11.55
C PRO A 61 -4.53 5.85 -10.41
N ALA A 62 -4.42 7.05 -9.83
CA ALA A 62 -3.48 7.35 -8.75
C ALA A 62 -4.06 6.87 -7.41
N ARG A 63 -3.70 5.64 -7.01
CA ARG A 63 -4.18 4.99 -5.80
C ARG A 63 -3.05 4.33 -5.04
N ARG A 64 -2.94 4.60 -3.74
CA ARG A 64 -2.05 3.86 -2.85
C ARG A 64 -2.44 2.40 -2.83
N VAL A 65 -1.44 1.54 -2.84
CA VAL A 65 -1.60 0.09 -2.73
C VAL A 65 -0.62 -0.44 -1.70
N VAL A 66 -1.13 -1.16 -0.71
CA VAL A 66 -0.33 -1.86 0.30
C VAL A 66 -0.72 -3.33 0.29
N LEU A 67 0.27 -4.22 0.32
CA LEU A 67 0.05 -5.66 0.43
C LEU A 67 0.34 -6.12 1.85
N ALA A 68 -0.64 -6.71 2.53
CA ALA A 68 -0.41 -7.39 3.80
C ALA A 68 -0.02 -8.85 3.52
N ALA A 69 1.15 -9.28 3.97
CA ALA A 69 1.66 -10.63 3.73
C ALA A 69 2.16 -11.30 5.01
N ASP A 70 2.01 -12.63 5.09
CA ASP A 70 2.56 -13.42 6.18
C ASP A 70 3.88 -14.09 5.75
N VAL A 71 4.98 -13.71 6.40
CA VAL A 71 6.34 -14.21 6.15
C VAL A 71 6.97 -14.78 7.43
N LYS A 72 8.05 -15.56 7.30
CA LYS A 72 8.83 -16.01 8.46
C LYS A 72 9.87 -14.96 8.86
N ASN A 73 10.48 -14.29 7.88
CA ASN A 73 11.45 -13.20 8.04
C ASN A 73 11.09 -12.07 7.03
N PRO A 74 11.10 -10.77 7.42
CA PRO A 74 10.87 -9.66 6.51
C PRO A 74 11.81 -9.63 5.30
N ASP A 75 13.06 -10.10 5.45
CA ASP A 75 14.04 -10.18 4.35
C ASP A 75 13.60 -11.10 3.21
N GLU A 76 12.62 -11.99 3.43
CA GLU A 76 12.03 -12.79 2.36
C GLU A 76 11.39 -11.90 1.28
N VAL A 77 10.86 -10.73 1.66
CA VAL A 77 10.21 -9.81 0.72
C VAL A 77 11.22 -9.29 -0.31
N LEU A 78 12.46 -9.05 0.10
CA LEU A 78 13.55 -8.58 -0.77
C LEU A 78 13.94 -9.57 -1.87
N ASN A 79 13.44 -10.81 -1.83
CA ASN A 79 13.65 -11.82 -2.87
C ASN A 79 12.45 -12.00 -3.82
N GLY A 80 11.37 -11.22 -3.60
CA GLY A 80 10.11 -11.33 -4.32
C GLY A 80 9.27 -12.51 -3.84
N LEU A 81 8.09 -12.24 -3.30
CA LEU A 81 7.20 -13.26 -2.72
C LEU A 81 6.28 -13.88 -3.77
N ASN A 82 5.85 -15.12 -3.52
CA ASN A 82 4.70 -15.69 -4.19
C ASN A 82 3.41 -15.02 -3.67
N TRP A 83 2.47 -14.74 -4.57
CA TRP A 83 1.20 -14.11 -4.22
C TRP A 83 0.40 -14.86 -3.14
N ASN A 84 0.56 -16.17 -3.00
CA ASN A 84 -0.12 -16.95 -1.95
C ASN A 84 0.30 -16.60 -0.51
N LYS A 85 1.37 -15.81 -0.34
CA LYS A 85 1.79 -15.24 0.95
C LYS A 85 1.01 -13.99 1.31
N VAL A 86 0.45 -13.29 0.32
CA VAL A 86 -0.41 -12.11 0.51
C VAL A 86 -1.74 -12.56 1.09
N LYS A 87 -2.16 -11.86 2.15
CA LYS A 87 -3.41 -12.10 2.88
C LYS A 87 -4.47 -11.06 2.57
N ALA A 88 -4.04 -9.85 2.25
CA ALA A 88 -4.92 -8.77 1.83
C ALA A 88 -4.19 -7.82 0.89
N ILE A 89 -4.98 -7.15 0.06
CA ILE A 89 -4.58 -6.04 -0.78
C ILE A 89 -5.38 -4.84 -0.27
N LEU A 90 -4.68 -3.82 0.21
CA LEU A 90 -5.25 -2.58 0.71
C LEU A 90 -5.11 -1.52 -0.38
N VAL A 91 -6.20 -0.90 -0.81
CA VAL A 91 -6.21 0.03 -1.95
C VAL A 91 -7.08 1.23 -1.64
N ASP A 92 -6.69 2.40 -2.12
CA ASP A 92 -7.56 3.58 -2.09
C ASP A 92 -8.90 3.35 -2.83
N GLY A 93 -9.97 3.86 -2.23
CA GLY A 93 -11.23 4.09 -2.92
C GLY A 93 -11.11 5.21 -3.98
N PRO A 94 -12.03 5.28 -4.96
CA PRO A 94 -12.02 6.33 -5.98
C PRO A 94 -12.05 7.76 -5.42
N GLU A 95 -12.61 7.96 -4.24
CA GLU A 95 -12.71 9.25 -3.55
C GLU A 95 -11.36 9.82 -3.08
N ALA A 96 -10.35 8.97 -2.87
CA ALA A 96 -9.03 9.38 -2.42
C ALA A 96 -8.13 9.82 -3.60
N GLU A 97 -8.45 9.45 -4.84
CA GLU A 97 -7.61 9.74 -6.02
C GLU A 97 -7.24 11.23 -6.15
N PRO A 98 -8.16 12.21 -6.00
CA PRO A 98 -7.79 13.63 -6.09
C PRO A 98 -6.79 14.07 -5.01
N PHE A 99 -6.83 13.46 -3.82
CA PHE A 99 -5.93 13.78 -2.72
C PHE A 99 -4.54 13.18 -2.96
N VAL A 100 -4.49 11.97 -3.54
CA VAL A 100 -3.25 11.36 -4.02
C VAL A 100 -2.60 12.25 -5.10
N GLU A 101 -3.39 12.79 -6.04
CA GLU A 101 -2.88 13.72 -7.06
C GLU A 101 -2.35 15.04 -6.45
N THR A 102 -2.98 15.55 -5.38
CA THR A 102 -2.49 16.74 -4.64
C THR A 102 -1.10 16.50 -4.05
N VAL A 103 -0.83 15.31 -3.50
CA VAL A 103 0.51 14.94 -3.00
C VAL A 103 1.57 15.07 -4.11
N TYR A 104 1.25 14.69 -5.34
CA TYR A 104 2.19 14.82 -6.46
C TYR A 104 2.33 16.24 -6.98
N ALA A 105 1.28 17.04 -6.85
CA ALA A 105 1.29 18.43 -7.26
C ALA A 105 2.08 19.34 -6.31
N ALA A 106 2.32 18.91 -5.07
CA ALA A 106 3.07 19.65 -4.07
C ALA A 106 4.48 20.02 -4.57
N GLN A 107 4.81 21.30 -4.47
CA GLN A 107 6.08 21.86 -4.93
C GLN A 107 7.01 22.21 -3.77
N THR A 108 6.47 22.29 -2.56
CA THR A 108 7.22 22.54 -1.33
C THR A 108 7.05 21.40 -0.33
N GLN A 109 7.93 21.35 0.68
CA GLN A 109 7.83 20.36 1.73
C GLN A 109 6.56 20.57 2.59
N ASP A 110 6.25 21.82 2.94
CA ASP A 110 5.05 22.13 3.73
C ASP A 110 3.77 21.69 3.01
N GLU A 111 3.67 21.94 1.69
CA GLU A 111 2.55 21.46 0.86
C GLU A 111 2.47 19.93 0.81
N ALA A 112 3.62 19.25 0.72
CA ALA A 112 3.67 17.80 0.68
C ALA A 112 3.23 17.18 2.01
N ASP A 113 3.70 17.74 3.13
CA ASP A 113 3.34 17.27 4.47
C ASP A 113 1.83 17.45 4.74
N GLU A 114 1.26 18.59 4.34
CA GLU A 114 -0.19 18.84 4.43
C GLU A 114 -0.99 17.86 3.54
N ALA A 115 -0.61 17.71 2.27
CA ALA A 115 -1.28 16.79 1.35
C ALA A 115 -1.20 15.32 1.79
N VAL A 116 -0.06 14.90 2.35
CA VAL A 116 0.13 13.55 2.91
C VAL A 116 -0.79 13.36 4.13
N SER A 117 -0.88 14.37 5.00
CA SER A 117 -1.81 14.31 6.14
C SER A 117 -3.26 14.17 5.67
N GLU A 118 -3.69 14.92 4.65
CA GLU A 118 -5.06 14.84 4.14
C GLU A 118 -5.38 13.48 3.50
N VAL A 119 -4.47 12.93 2.68
CA VAL A 119 -4.73 11.63 2.02
C VAL A 119 -4.75 10.48 3.04
N LEU A 120 -4.01 10.58 4.15
CA LEU A 120 -4.03 9.59 5.23
C LEU A 120 -5.37 9.53 5.99
N GLU A 121 -6.21 10.57 5.92
CA GLU A 121 -7.58 10.50 6.46
C GLU A 121 -8.46 9.49 5.69
N TYR A 122 -8.09 9.15 4.45
CA TYR A 122 -8.76 8.13 3.65
C TYR A 122 -8.17 6.76 3.97
N ILE A 123 -8.94 5.95 4.69
CA ILE A 123 -8.55 4.59 5.05
C ILE A 123 -8.59 3.69 3.79
N LEU A 124 -7.52 2.93 3.58
CA LEU A 124 -7.45 1.96 2.48
C LEU A 124 -8.56 0.91 2.60
N GLU A 125 -9.25 0.64 1.49
CA GLU A 125 -10.22 -0.43 1.39
C GLU A 125 -9.52 -1.79 1.39
N TRP A 126 -10.10 -2.75 2.11
CA TRP A 126 -9.57 -4.09 2.24
C TRP A 126 -10.13 -5.02 1.16
N TYR A 127 -9.24 -5.70 0.43
CA TYR A 127 -9.59 -6.71 -0.57
C TYR A 127 -8.87 -8.03 -0.29
N ALA A 128 -9.58 -9.14 -0.51
CA ALA A 128 -8.98 -10.48 -0.46
C ALA A 128 -8.10 -10.73 -1.70
N LEU A 129 -7.17 -11.69 -1.60
CA LEU A 129 -6.30 -12.04 -2.73
C LEU A 129 -7.09 -12.55 -3.96
N GLU A 130 -8.22 -13.19 -3.74
CA GLU A 130 -9.14 -13.67 -4.78
C GLU A 130 -9.69 -12.51 -5.63
N GLU A 131 -9.79 -11.32 -5.04
CA GLU A 131 -10.29 -10.09 -5.67
C GLU A 131 -9.20 -9.35 -6.45
N LYS A 132 -7.95 -9.84 -6.45
CA LYS A 132 -6.84 -9.26 -7.22
C LYS A 132 -7.20 -9.01 -8.69
N LYS A 133 -7.97 -9.91 -9.32
CA LYS A 133 -8.42 -9.74 -10.72
C LYS A 133 -9.44 -8.62 -10.91
N LEU A 134 -10.21 -8.28 -9.87
CA LEU A 134 -11.11 -7.12 -9.89
C LEU A 134 -10.28 -5.83 -9.91
N LEU A 135 -9.30 -5.73 -9.01
CA LEU A 135 -8.40 -4.58 -8.92
C LEU A 135 -7.60 -4.35 -10.20
N GLN A 136 -7.11 -5.43 -10.84
CA GLN A 136 -6.46 -5.35 -12.16
C GLN A 136 -7.36 -4.77 -13.26
N ARG A 137 -8.69 -4.84 -13.14
CA ARG A 137 -9.58 -4.22 -14.13
C ARG A 137 -9.65 -2.70 -13.96
N LEU A 138 -9.43 -2.17 -12.76
CA LEU A 138 -9.44 -0.73 -12.49
C LEU A 138 -8.41 0.00 -13.35
N VAL A 139 -7.20 -0.55 -13.47
CA VAL A 139 -6.11 -0.01 -14.33
C VAL A 139 -6.48 0.01 -15.83
N LYS A 140 -7.32 -0.91 -16.28
CA LYS A 140 -7.66 -1.06 -17.71
C LYS A 140 -8.86 -0.25 -18.18
N THR A 141 -9.56 0.43 -17.27
CA THR A 141 -10.84 1.08 -17.58
C THR A 141 -10.66 2.55 -18.05
N GLU A 142 -9.43 3.06 -18.10
CA GLU A 142 -9.11 4.40 -18.63
C GLU A 142 -8.43 4.32 -20.02
N VAL A 143 -9.16 3.80 -21.02
CA VAL A 143 -8.80 3.92 -22.45
C VAL A 143 -9.92 4.61 -23.21
#